data_AF-A0A9X6S6B9-F1
#
_entry.id   AF-A0A9X6S6B9-F1
#
_cell.length_a   1.000
_cell.length_b   1.000
_cell.length_c   1.000
_cell.angle_alpha   90.00
_cell.angle_beta   90.00
_cell.angle_gamma   90.00
#
_symmetry.space_group_name_H-M   'P 1'
#
loop_
_entity.id
_entity.type
_entity.pdbx_description
1 polymer ?
#
loop_
_entity_poly.entity_id
_entity_poly.type
_entity_poly.pdbx_seq_one_letter_code
_entity_poly.pdbx_strand_id
1 'polypeptide(L)'
;MEMKNVDLAALNKAAMLIQEHASLGYNLIQVVWAKDEIDNIEYTLKNLGYIVNKRKIKSTTIGPDYLMLKIVFTKPQQGPYIFVPINILTAVEAEQLAEQNKANRQVLDDISHRLEEDNKETLVYKANEINLNSGLLKFLSERKVKVYEDGDEVKVYLKDYFY
;
A
#
# COMPACT_ATOMS: atom_id res chain seq x y z
N MET A 1 -9.36 8.81 -30.35
CA MET A 1 -8.56 9.13 -29.16
C MET A 1 -7.25 8.37 -29.34
N GLU A 2 -6.14 9.05 -29.64
CA GLU A 2 -4.84 8.38 -29.71
C GLU A 2 -4.50 7.84 -28.32
N MET A 3 -4.36 6.52 -28.19
CA MET A 3 -3.75 5.93 -27.00
C MET A 3 -2.30 6.39 -26.97
N LYS A 4 -1.96 7.33 -26.08
CA LYS A 4 -0.57 7.53 -25.68
C LYS A 4 0.00 6.17 -25.30
N ASN A 5 1.19 5.84 -25.79
CA ASN A 5 1.91 4.64 -25.35
C ASN A 5 1.99 4.65 -23.82
N VAL A 6 1.29 3.73 -23.19
CA VAL A 6 1.31 3.59 -21.73
C VAL A 6 2.64 3.00 -21.35
N ASP A 7 3.37 3.66 -20.47
CA ASP A 7 4.58 3.10 -19.87
C ASP A 7 4.19 1.91 -18.98
N LEU A 8 4.44 0.70 -19.50
CA LEU A 8 4.10 -0.54 -18.83
C LEU A 8 4.92 -0.74 -17.55
N ALA A 9 6.13 -0.19 -17.46
CA ALA A 9 6.95 -0.29 -16.26
C ALA A 9 6.35 0.58 -15.15
N ALA A 10 6.01 1.83 -15.46
CA ALA A 10 5.35 2.74 -14.51
C ALA A 10 3.98 2.19 -14.07
N LEU A 11 3.21 1.62 -15.00
CA LEU A 11 1.90 1.05 -14.68
C LEU A 11 2.02 -0.22 -13.84
N ASN A 12 2.97 -1.11 -14.14
CA ASN A 12 3.23 -2.31 -13.34
C ASN A 12 3.66 -1.96 -11.92
N LYS A 13 4.52 -0.95 -11.78
CA LYS A 13 4.91 -0.41 -10.47
C LYS A 13 3.70 0.11 -9.68
N ALA A 14 2.77 0.81 -10.34
CA ALA A 14 1.53 1.27 -9.72
C ALA A 14 0.63 0.10 -9.29
N ALA A 15 0.46 -0.91 -10.16
CA ALA A 15 -0.32 -2.10 -9.85
C ALA A 15 0.22 -2.85 -8.62
N MET A 16 1.55 -3.02 -8.56
CA MET A 16 2.21 -3.64 -7.40
C MET A 16 1.96 -2.85 -6.11
N LEU A 17 2.12 -1.53 -6.13
CA LEU A 17 1.89 -0.70 -4.94
C LEU A 17 0.42 -0.71 -4.50
N ILE A 18 -0.52 -0.70 -5.44
CA ILE A 18 -1.95 -0.80 -5.16
C ILE A 18 -2.27 -2.12 -4.45
N GLN A 19 -1.81 -3.23 -5.01
CA GLN A 19 -1.99 -4.55 -4.43
C GLN A 19 -1.37 -4.62 -3.02
N GLU A 20 -0.15 -4.12 -2.86
CA GLU A 20 0.56 -4.13 -1.59
C GLU A 20 -0.18 -3.32 -0.53
N HIS A 21 -0.52 -2.06 -0.80
CA HIS A 21 -1.19 -1.18 0.15
C HIS A 21 -2.59 -1.69 0.52
N ALA A 22 -3.36 -2.17 -0.46
CA ALA A 22 -4.67 -2.76 -0.21
C ALA A 22 -4.55 -4.04 0.65
N SER A 23 -3.56 -4.90 0.41
CA SER A 23 -3.31 -6.09 1.25
C SER A 23 -2.94 -5.74 2.69
N LEU A 24 -2.37 -4.56 2.92
CA LEU A 24 -2.05 -4.04 4.26
C LEU A 24 -3.23 -3.31 4.91
N GLY A 25 -4.37 -3.17 4.23
CA GLY A 25 -5.55 -2.46 4.74
C GLY A 25 -5.52 -0.95 4.54
N TYR A 26 -4.57 -0.42 3.77
CA TYR A 26 -4.53 1.00 3.42
C TYR A 26 -5.41 1.27 2.20
N ASN A 27 -6.15 2.37 2.25
CA ASN A 27 -7.02 2.83 1.15
C ASN A 27 -6.42 4.01 0.36
N LEU A 28 -5.12 4.24 0.58
CA LEU A 28 -4.39 5.40 0.11
C LEU A 28 -2.93 5.02 -0.15
N ILE A 29 -2.40 5.52 -1.26
CA ILE A 29 -0.97 5.46 -1.59
C ILE A 29 -0.45 6.88 -1.69
N GLN A 30 0.73 7.12 -1.12
CA GLN A 30 1.51 8.34 -1.32
C GLN A 30 2.92 7.94 -1.76
N VAL A 31 3.30 8.31 -2.99
CA VAL A 31 4.59 7.94 -3.56
C VAL A 31 5.20 9.10 -4.34
N VAL A 32 6.53 9.21 -4.34
CA VAL A 32 7.26 10.23 -5.09
C VAL A 32 7.82 9.62 -6.37
N TRP A 33 7.36 10.08 -7.53
CA TRP A 33 7.79 9.60 -8.86
C TRP A 33 8.09 10.75 -9.81
N ALA A 34 8.76 10.42 -10.91
CA ALA A 34 9.03 11.38 -11.96
C ALA A 34 7.72 11.81 -12.62
N LYS A 35 7.65 13.08 -13.03
CA LYS A 35 6.43 13.69 -13.59
C LYS A 35 5.93 12.94 -14.83
N ASP A 36 6.85 12.50 -15.68
CA ASP A 36 6.57 11.71 -16.88
C ASP A 36 5.98 10.34 -16.56
N GLU A 37 6.54 9.60 -15.59
CA GLU A 37 5.96 8.34 -15.09
C GLU A 37 4.50 8.55 -14.66
N ILE A 38 4.23 9.63 -13.91
CA ILE A 38 2.88 9.96 -13.41
C ILE A 38 1.93 10.31 -14.56
N ASP A 39 2.37 11.17 -15.49
CA ASP A 39 1.56 11.65 -16.61
C ASP A 39 1.20 10.49 -17.56
N ASN A 40 2.03 9.44 -17.64
CA ASN A 40 1.79 8.25 -18.47
C ASN A 40 0.72 7.31 -17.92
N ILE A 41 0.52 7.26 -16.59
CA ILE A 41 -0.39 6.29 -15.96
C ILE A 41 -1.66 6.92 -15.40
N GLU A 42 -1.69 8.25 -15.19
CA GLU A 42 -2.79 8.94 -14.52
C GLU A 42 -4.14 8.67 -15.18
N TYR A 43 -4.20 8.70 -16.52
CA TYR A 43 -5.42 8.44 -17.26
C TYR A 43 -5.95 7.02 -16.99
N THR A 44 -5.06 6.02 -17.07
CA THR A 44 -5.40 4.62 -16.79
C THR A 44 -5.93 4.45 -15.36
N LEU A 45 -5.25 5.03 -14.36
CA LEU A 45 -5.68 4.97 -12.97
C LEU A 45 -7.05 5.63 -12.76
N LYS A 46 -7.30 6.80 -13.35
CA LYS A 46 -8.60 7.47 -13.28
C LYS A 46 -9.72 6.63 -13.89
N ASN A 47 -9.47 5.95 -15.00
CA ASN A 47 -10.48 5.08 -15.62
C ASN A 47 -10.76 3.81 -14.82
N LEU A 48 -9.76 3.30 -14.10
CA LEU A 48 -9.93 2.22 -13.12
C LEU A 48 -10.70 2.67 -11.86
N GLY A 49 -11.10 3.95 -11.78
CA GLY A 49 -11.92 4.52 -10.71
C GLY A 49 -11.12 5.21 -9.60
N TYR A 50 -9.79 5.30 -9.72
CA TYR A 50 -8.98 5.92 -8.67
C TYR A 50 -9.08 7.44 -8.70
N ILE A 51 -9.12 8.05 -7.52
CA ILE A 51 -8.90 9.49 -7.38
C ILE A 51 -7.39 9.72 -7.31
N VAL A 52 -6.85 10.34 -8.36
CA VAL A 52 -5.41 10.63 -8.49
C VAL A 52 -5.16 12.13 -8.29
N ASN A 53 -4.33 12.47 -7.32
CA ASN A 53 -3.88 13.84 -7.06
C ASN A 53 -2.35 13.93 -7.13
N LYS A 54 -1.84 15.07 -7.60
CA LYS A 54 -0.40 15.34 -7.72
C LYS A 54 -0.04 16.55 -6.88
N ARG A 55 1.06 16.49 -6.13
CA ARG A 55 1.59 17.63 -5.37
C ARG A 55 3.06 17.82 -5.69
N LYS A 56 3.46 19.06 -5.98
CA LYS A 56 4.88 19.42 -6.09
C LYS A 56 5.55 19.24 -4.73
N ILE A 57 6.66 18.51 -4.70
CA ILE A 57 7.53 18.39 -3.53
C ILE A 57 8.69 19.36 -3.69
N LYS A 58 8.92 20.20 -2.68
CA LYS A 58 10.15 21.00 -2.62
C LYS A 58 11.22 20.09 -2.04
N SER A 59 12.09 19.54 -2.88
CA SER A 59 13.25 18.77 -2.43
C SER A 59 14.49 19.24 -3.16
N THR A 60 15.54 19.59 -2.42
CA THR A 60 16.85 19.95 -2.95
C THR A 60 17.63 18.72 -3.43
N THR A 61 17.20 17.51 -3.05
CA THR A 61 17.91 16.26 -3.32
C THR A 61 17.30 15.47 -4.48
N ILE A 62 15.99 15.62 -4.72
CA ILE A 62 15.24 14.75 -5.65
C ILE A 62 15.01 15.46 -7.02
N GLY A 63 15.32 16.75 -7.13
CA GLY A 63 15.21 17.50 -8.39
C GLY A 63 13.78 18.01 -8.68
N PRO A 64 13.63 18.97 -9.62
CA PRO A 64 12.37 19.68 -9.84
C PRO A 64 11.28 18.85 -10.54
N ASP A 65 11.65 17.74 -11.16
CA ASP A 65 10.76 16.94 -12.03
C ASP A 65 10.02 15.81 -11.30
N TYR A 66 10.21 15.68 -9.98
CA TYR A 66 9.50 14.70 -9.18
C TYR A 66 8.26 15.31 -8.52
N LEU A 67 7.18 14.53 -8.52
CA LEU A 67 5.92 14.89 -7.87
C LEU A 67 5.52 13.80 -6.89
N MET A 68 4.82 14.20 -5.84
CA MET A 68 4.11 13.26 -4.99
C MET A 68 2.78 12.91 -5.66
N LEU A 69 2.64 11.63 -6.02
CA LEU A 69 1.41 11.02 -6.49
C LEU A 69 0.62 10.49 -5.28
N LYS A 70 -0.64 10.90 -5.20
CA LYS A 70 -1.61 10.40 -4.23
C LYS A 70 -2.69 9.63 -4.97
N ILE A 71 -2.82 8.33 -4.69
CA ILE A 71 -3.85 7.45 -5.26
C ILE A 71 -4.81 7.05 -4.15
N VAL A 72 -6.08 7.41 -4.28
CA VAL A 72 -7.13 7.13 -3.28
C VAL A 72 -8.11 6.13 -3.85
N PHE A 73 -8.47 5.12 -3.06
CA PHE A 73 -9.37 4.03 -3.48
C PHE A 73 -10.86 4.38 -3.26
N THR A 74 -11.13 5.41 -2.44
CA THR A 74 -12.49 5.78 -2.01
C THR A 74 -13.31 6.49 -3.10
N LYS A 75 -14.10 5.70 -3.81
CA LYS A 75 -15.43 5.98 -4.42
C LYS A 75 -15.66 4.91 -5.50
N PRO A 76 -16.77 4.16 -5.47
CA PRO A 76 -16.99 3.02 -6.36
C PRO A 76 -17.35 3.39 -7.82
N GLN A 77 -17.00 4.60 -8.29
CA GLN A 77 -17.29 5.01 -9.65
C GLN A 77 -16.18 4.51 -10.58
N GLN A 78 -16.32 3.26 -11.01
CA GLN A 78 -15.53 2.74 -12.11
C GLN A 78 -15.93 3.46 -13.40
N GLY A 79 -14.94 3.93 -14.16
CA GLY A 79 -15.16 4.34 -15.54
C GLY A 79 -15.53 3.14 -16.42
N PRO A 80 -15.79 3.34 -17.72
CA PRO A 80 -15.94 2.22 -18.65
C PRO A 80 -14.72 1.29 -18.55
N TYR A 81 -14.97 -0.03 -18.61
CA TYR A 81 -13.91 -1.03 -18.56
C TYR A 81 -12.85 -0.74 -19.64
N ILE A 82 -11.61 -0.60 -19.21
CA ILE A 82 -10.46 -0.45 -20.11
C ILE A 82 -9.66 -1.73 -20.04
N PHE A 83 -9.40 -2.31 -21.21
CA PHE A 83 -8.44 -3.39 -21.31
C PHE A 83 -7.06 -2.86 -20.95
N VAL A 84 -6.49 -3.37 -19.85
CA VAL A 84 -5.14 -3.04 -19.41
C VAL A 84 -4.28 -4.29 -19.61
N PRO A 85 -3.08 -4.18 -20.21
CA PRO A 85 -2.21 -5.33 -20.50
C PRO A 85 -1.57 -5.96 -19.26
N ILE A 86 -1.88 -5.46 -18.06
CA ILE A 86 -1.41 -5.98 -16.79
C ILE A 86 -2.58 -6.15 -15.82
N ASN A 87 -2.45 -7.08 -14.88
CA ASN A 87 -3.44 -7.24 -13.82
C ASN A 87 -3.27 -6.11 -12.80
N ILE A 88 -4.21 -5.17 -12.79
CA ILE A 88 -4.28 -4.06 -11.85
C ILE A 88 -5.68 -4.05 -11.27
N LEU A 89 -5.78 -3.97 -9.94
CA LEU A 89 -7.08 -3.84 -9.29
C LEU A 89 -7.77 -2.57 -9.78
N THR A 90 -9.08 -2.63 -9.89
CA THR A 90 -9.94 -1.45 -9.93
C THR A 90 -9.98 -0.78 -8.56
N ALA A 91 -10.42 0.48 -8.49
CA ALA A 91 -10.58 1.18 -7.22
C ALA A 91 -11.53 0.43 -6.26
N VAL A 92 -12.60 -0.18 -6.79
CA VAL A 92 -13.56 -0.99 -6.03
C VAL A 92 -12.89 -2.23 -5.45
N GLU A 93 -12.15 -3.00 -6.26
CA GLU A 93 -11.47 -4.22 -5.78
C GLU A 93 -10.38 -3.89 -4.76
N ALA A 94 -9.63 -2.79 -4.98
CA ALA A 94 -8.63 -2.34 -4.03
C ALA A 94 -9.25 -1.85 -2.70
N GLU A 95 -10.39 -1.17 -2.75
CA GLU A 95 -11.14 -0.76 -1.55
C GLU A 95 -11.66 -1.98 -0.78
N GLN A 96 -12.29 -2.94 -1.46
CA GLN A 96 -12.77 -4.18 -0.84
C GLN A 96 -11.63 -4.97 -0.19
N LEU A 97 -10.50 -5.10 -0.88
CA LEU A 97 -9.33 -5.76 -0.32
C LEU A 97 -8.78 -5.00 0.91
N ALA A 98 -8.74 -3.67 0.85
CA ALA A 98 -8.32 -2.85 1.99
C ALA A 98 -9.26 -2.99 3.20
N GLU A 99 -10.58 -3.05 2.98
CA GLU A 99 -11.57 -3.25 4.04
C GLU A 99 -11.43 -4.63 4.70
N GLN A 100 -11.24 -5.69 3.90
CA GLN A 100 -10.98 -7.05 4.40
C GLN A 100 -9.71 -7.14 5.25
N ASN A 101 -8.73 -6.26 5.01
CA ASN A 101 -7.45 -6.22 5.73
C ASN A 101 -7.34 -5.04 6.69
N LYS A 102 -8.44 -4.37 7.05
CA LYS A 102 -8.43 -3.18 7.92
C LYS A 102 -7.73 -3.41 9.26
N ALA A 103 -7.85 -4.60 9.83
CA ALA A 103 -7.19 -4.95 11.08
C ALA A 103 -5.67 -5.03 10.94
N ASN A 104 -5.15 -5.47 9.78
CA ASN A 104 -3.71 -5.43 9.51
C ASN A 104 -3.16 -4.01 9.60
N ARG A 105 -3.89 -3.02 9.09
CA ARG A 105 -3.47 -1.62 9.23
C ARG A 105 -3.28 -1.20 10.69
N GLN A 106 -4.18 -1.62 11.58
CA GLN A 106 -4.07 -1.32 13.01
C GLN A 106 -2.81 -1.96 13.61
N VAL A 107 -2.54 -3.22 13.27
CA VAL A 107 -1.31 -3.92 13.67
C VAL A 107 -0.05 -3.18 13.21
N LEU A 108 -0.03 -2.69 11.97
CA LEU A 108 1.10 -1.94 11.42
C LEU A 108 1.34 -0.62 12.14
N ASP A 109 0.25 0.10 12.43
CA ASP A 109 0.28 1.38 13.13
C ASP A 109 0.78 1.19 14.58
N ASP A 110 0.27 0.17 15.29
CA ASP A 110 0.69 -0.20 16.64
C ASP A 110 2.20 -0.55 16.71
N ILE A 111 2.66 -1.39 15.78
CA ILE A 111 4.07 -1.80 15.70
C ILE A 111 4.95 -0.58 15.42
N SER A 112 4.54 0.27 14.47
CA SER A 112 5.32 1.45 14.10
C SER A 112 5.46 2.42 15.27
N HIS A 113 4.37 2.68 15.98
CA HIS A 113 4.36 3.56 17.15
C HIS A 113 5.24 3.02 18.28
N ARG A 114 5.11 1.74 18.63
CA ARG A 114 5.91 1.14 19.72
C ARG A 114 7.40 1.06 19.39
N LEU A 115 7.77 0.84 18.12
CA LEU A 115 9.16 0.87 17.69
C LEU A 115 9.78 2.27 17.80
N GLU A 116 8.99 3.34 17.64
CA GLU A 116 9.46 4.72 17.86
C GLU A 116 9.66 5.03 19.34
N GLU A 117 8.85 4.43 20.21
CA GLU A 117 8.91 4.62 21.67
C GLU A 117 9.97 3.74 22.39
N ASP A 118 10.72 2.90 21.65
CA ASP A 118 11.59 1.84 22.19
C ASP A 118 10.85 0.92 23.20
N ASN A 119 9.54 0.74 22.96
CA ASN A 119 8.68 -0.09 23.79
C ASN A 119 8.81 -1.57 23.36
N LYS A 120 9.30 -2.40 24.28
CA LYS A 120 9.62 -3.83 24.08
C LYS A 120 8.50 -4.78 24.46
N GLU A 121 7.29 -4.29 24.66
CA GLU A 121 6.16 -5.15 24.98
C GLU A 121 5.79 -6.06 23.80
N THR A 122 5.46 -7.31 24.12
CA THR A 122 4.88 -8.24 23.16
C THR A 122 3.46 -7.78 22.83
N LEU A 123 3.20 -7.60 21.54
CA LEU A 123 1.86 -7.32 21.03
C LEU A 123 1.14 -8.65 20.85
N VAL A 124 -0.08 -8.75 21.39
CA VAL A 124 -0.90 -9.96 21.33
C VAL A 124 -2.21 -9.61 20.66
N TYR A 125 -2.56 -10.37 19.64
CA TYR A 125 -3.76 -10.19 18.84
C TYR A 125 -4.49 -11.53 18.70
N LYS A 126 -5.80 -11.53 18.45
CA LYS A 126 -6.48 -12.79 18.13
C LYS A 126 -6.18 -13.22 16.69
N ALA A 127 -5.96 -14.51 16.47
CA ALA A 127 -5.62 -15.07 15.17
C ALA A 127 -6.71 -14.81 14.11
N ASN A 128 -7.99 -14.72 14.52
CA ASN A 128 -9.09 -14.40 13.61
C ASN A 128 -9.29 -12.88 13.36
N GLU A 129 -8.57 -12.03 14.07
CA GLU A 129 -8.62 -10.57 13.88
C GLU A 129 -7.57 -10.10 12.87
N ILE A 130 -6.47 -10.86 12.67
CA ILE A 130 -5.40 -10.51 11.74
C ILE A 130 -5.44 -11.41 10.50
N ASN A 131 -5.20 -10.83 9.34
CA ASN A 131 -4.90 -11.59 8.14
C ASN A 131 -3.37 -11.64 7.90
N LEU A 132 -2.73 -12.77 8.23
CA LEU A 132 -1.29 -13.02 8.01
C LEU A 132 -0.94 -13.22 6.52
N ASN A 133 -1.33 -12.27 5.67
CA ASN A 133 -1.02 -12.29 4.25
C ASN A 133 0.45 -11.92 4.00
N SER A 134 0.91 -12.16 2.76
CA SER A 134 2.30 -11.92 2.36
C SER A 134 2.76 -10.47 2.59
N GLY A 135 1.86 -9.49 2.48
CA GLY A 135 2.16 -8.08 2.72
C GLY A 135 2.53 -7.84 4.18
N LEU A 136 1.68 -8.28 5.11
CA LEU A 136 1.93 -8.14 6.54
C LEU A 136 3.21 -8.88 6.96
N LEU A 137 3.39 -10.12 6.48
CA LEU A 137 4.59 -10.91 6.77
C LEU A 137 5.88 -10.24 6.27
N LYS A 138 5.84 -9.63 5.07
CA LYS A 138 6.96 -8.86 4.53
C LYS A 138 7.29 -7.66 5.40
N PHE A 139 6.29 -6.86 5.80
CA PHE A 139 6.49 -5.71 6.69
C PHE A 139 7.15 -6.12 8.02
N LEU A 140 6.64 -7.19 8.65
CA LEU A 140 7.16 -7.71 9.90
C LEU A 140 8.63 -8.14 9.76
N SER A 141 8.95 -8.84 8.67
CA SER A 141 10.31 -9.27 8.34
C SER A 141 11.27 -8.08 8.15
N GLU A 142 10.86 -7.05 7.42
CA GLU A 142 11.68 -5.85 7.17
C GLU A 142 11.99 -5.07 8.47
N ARG A 143 11.05 -5.07 9.42
CA ARG A 143 11.25 -4.47 10.75
C ARG A 143 11.98 -5.38 11.73
N LYS A 144 12.39 -6.58 11.32
CA LYS A 144 13.05 -7.61 12.14
C LYS A 144 12.24 -7.99 13.38
N VAL A 145 10.92 -8.00 13.24
CA VAL A 145 9.97 -8.40 14.28
C VAL A 145 9.70 -9.90 14.13
N LYS A 146 9.61 -10.64 15.23
CA LYS A 146 9.26 -12.07 15.21
C LYS A 146 7.78 -12.25 15.49
N VAL A 147 7.13 -13.14 14.76
CA VAL A 147 5.71 -13.44 14.93
C VAL A 147 5.52 -14.93 15.15
N TYR A 148 4.70 -15.28 16.14
CA TYR A 148 4.33 -16.65 16.47
C TYR A 148 2.82 -16.74 16.63
N GLU A 149 2.24 -17.79 16.08
CA GLU A 149 0.85 -18.18 16.35
C GLU A 149 0.85 -19.18 17.51
N ASP A 150 0.06 -18.92 18.54
CA ASP A 150 -0.07 -19.72 19.75
C ASP A 150 -1.55 -19.87 20.10
N GLY A 151 -2.16 -20.98 19.66
CA GLY A 151 -3.59 -21.21 19.84
C GLY A 151 -4.44 -20.23 19.04
N ASP A 152 -5.26 -19.43 19.74
CA ASP A 152 -6.10 -18.39 19.14
C ASP A 152 -5.42 -17.01 19.14
N GLU A 153 -4.13 -16.94 19.47
CA GLU A 153 -3.36 -15.71 19.55
C GLU A 153 -2.24 -15.64 18.51
N VAL A 154 -1.97 -14.44 18.02
CA VAL A 154 -0.77 -14.07 17.25
C VAL A 154 0.05 -13.12 18.12
N LYS A 155 1.26 -13.55 18.46
CA LYS A 155 2.21 -12.84 19.31
C LYS A 155 3.32 -12.23 18.47
N VAL A 156 3.46 -10.92 18.57
CA VAL A 156 4.40 -10.11 17.81
C VAL A 156 5.45 -9.55 18.78
N TYR A 157 6.68 -10.01 18.64
CA TYR A 157 7.81 -9.65 19.47
C TYR A 157 8.62 -8.54 18.78
N LEU A 158 8.45 -7.32 19.27
CA LEU A 158 9.30 -6.18 18.95
C LEU A 158 10.69 -6.45 19.54
N LYS A 159 11.76 -6.03 18.84
CA LYS A 159 13.19 -6.35 19.10
C LYS A 159 13.60 -6.60 20.57
N ASP A 160 14.62 -7.46 20.73
CA ASP A 160 15.41 -7.78 21.95
C ASP A 160 15.01 -8.98 22.83
N TYR A 161 14.04 -9.83 22.47
CA TYR A 161 13.78 -11.05 23.27
C TYR A 161 14.82 -12.18 23.11
N PHE A 162 15.87 -11.99 22.31
CA PHE A 162 16.91 -12.99 22.10
C PHE A 162 18.27 -12.32 21.94
N TYR A 163 18.86 -11.93 23.06
CA TYR A 163 20.32 -11.78 23.22
C TYR A 163 20.76 -12.55 24.46
#